data_AF-A0A9P0DF92-F1
#
_entry.id   AF-A0A9P0DF92-F1
#
_cell.length_a   1.000
_cell.length_b   1.000
_cell.length_c   1.000
_cell.angle_alpha   90.00
_cell.angle_beta   90.00
_cell.angle_gamma   90.00
#
_symmetry.space_group_name_H-M   'P 1'
#
loop_
_entity.id
_entity.type
_entity.pdbx_description
1 polymer ?
#
loop_
_entity_poly.entity_id
_entity_poly.type
_entity_poly.pdbx_seq_one_letter_code
_entity_poly.pdbx_strand_id
1 'polypeptide(L)'
;MPLLCMSEKIIQHVLAENHIVGTNDNERRVGETEEVMVDEIRQYQDFRFVSLMEATWRILEYKMHDRSHSVLVLPVYLQGERTLLYEEFDDFDNIQRRLDSRSKLEAFFKLNREDQEARRNLYAEIPEHYTWDNKYAE
;
A
#
# COMPACT_ATOMS: atom_id res chain seq x y z
N MET A 1 11.60 12.17 2.32
CA MET A 1 11.05 12.27 0.95
C MET A 1 9.53 12.26 1.04
N PRO A 2 8.80 13.16 0.36
CA PRO A 2 7.35 13.18 0.40
C PRO A 2 6.79 12.06 -0.49
N LEU A 3 5.98 11.17 0.10
CA LEU A 3 5.16 10.22 -0.67
C LEU A 3 3.95 10.98 -1.21
N LEU A 4 3.78 11.01 -2.54
CA LEU A 4 2.54 11.50 -3.14
C LEU A 4 1.47 10.43 -3.05
N CYS A 5 0.26 10.89 -2.70
CA CYS A 5 -0.90 10.04 -2.45
C CYS A 5 -2.02 10.53 -3.36
N MET A 6 -2.31 9.76 -4.42
CA MET A 6 -3.34 10.14 -5.39
C MET A 6 -4.26 8.96 -5.71
N SER A 7 -5.49 9.29 -6.12
CA SER A 7 -6.43 8.32 -6.66
C SER A 7 -5.92 7.78 -8.00
N GLU A 8 -6.14 6.49 -8.24
CA GLU A 8 -5.87 5.79 -9.49
C GLU A 8 -6.39 6.54 -10.74
N LYS A 9 -7.58 7.16 -10.68
CA LYS A 9 -8.10 7.99 -11.78
C LYS A 9 -7.21 9.20 -12.09
N ILE A 10 -6.71 9.87 -11.06
CA ILE A 10 -5.83 11.03 -11.19
C ILE A 10 -4.48 10.58 -11.74
N ILE A 11 -3.95 9.47 -11.24
CA ILE A 11 -2.68 8.90 -11.72
C ILE A 11 -2.79 8.52 -13.20
N GLN A 12 -3.88 7.88 -13.63
CA GLN A 12 -4.13 7.56 -15.04
C GLN A 12 -4.17 8.81 -15.92
N HIS A 13 -4.80 9.88 -15.44
CA HIS A 13 -4.85 11.15 -16.18
C HIS A 13 -3.46 11.78 -16.32
N VAL A 14 -2.70 11.84 -15.23
CA VAL A 14 -1.33 12.39 -15.21
C VAL A 14 -0.40 11.57 -16.11
N LEU A 15 -0.49 10.24 -16.07
CA LEU A 15 0.28 9.36 -16.94
C LEU A 15 -0.08 9.58 -18.43
N ALA A 16 -1.37 9.75 -18.74
CA ALA A 16 -1.82 10.02 -20.10
C ALA A 16 -1.33 11.39 -20.62
N GLU A 17 -1.32 12.43 -19.77
CA GLU A 17 -0.79 13.75 -20.12
C GLU A 17 0.72 13.72 -20.36
N ASN A 18 1.47 13.00 -19.52
CA ASN A 18 2.92 12.84 -19.68
C ASN A 18 3.31 11.99 -20.90
N HIS A 19 2.46 11.06 -21.34
CA HIS A 19 2.68 10.31 -22.58
C HIS A 19 2.46 11.15 -23.84
N ILE A 20 1.63 12.21 -23.77
CA ILE A 20 1.39 13.15 -24.89
C ILE A 20 2.55 14.14 -25.04
N VAL A 21 3.23 14.48 -23.94
CA VAL A 21 4.47 15.27 -23.95
C VAL A 21 5.64 14.33 -24.22
N GLY A 22 5.88 14.06 -25.51
CA GLY A 22 6.93 13.16 -25.96
C GLY A 22 8.29 13.43 -25.30
N THR A 23 8.86 12.36 -24.75
CA THR A 23 10.27 12.02 -24.58
C THR A 23 11.25 13.15 -24.90
N ASN A 24 11.83 13.80 -23.89
CA ASN A 24 13.14 14.45 -23.98
C ASN A 24 13.69 14.80 -22.59
N ASP A 25 13.93 13.84 -21.69
CA ASP A 25 14.75 14.07 -20.49
C ASP A 25 15.56 12.81 -20.16
N ASN A 26 16.53 12.51 -21.02
CA ASN A 26 17.55 11.51 -20.76
C ASN A 26 18.73 12.19 -20.04
N GLU A 27 18.60 12.46 -18.76
CA GLU A 27 19.75 12.71 -17.88
C GLU A 27 19.70 11.76 -16.68
N ARG A 28 20.23 10.56 -16.91
CA ARG A 28 20.70 9.65 -15.87
C ARG A 28 21.60 10.41 -14.90
N ARG A 29 21.16 10.62 -13.66
CA ARG A 29 22.08 10.99 -12.58
C ARG A 29 22.45 9.74 -11.78
N VAL A 30 23.75 9.50 -11.85
CA VAL A 30 24.54 8.47 -11.16
C VAL A 30 24.16 8.44 -9.67
N GLY A 31 23.94 7.22 -9.16
CA GLY A 31 23.62 6.99 -7.76
C GLY A 31 24.76 7.42 -6.85
N GLU A 32 24.47 8.39 -5.99
CA GLU A 32 25.16 8.56 -4.73
C GLU A 32 24.36 7.76 -3.70
N THR A 33 25.02 6.81 -3.05
CA THR A 33 24.47 6.13 -1.87
C THR A 33 24.40 7.17 -0.76
N GLU A 34 23.29 7.89 -0.67
CA GLU A 34 23.02 8.79 0.44
C GLU A 34 23.03 7.94 1.72
N GLU A 35 24.05 8.11 2.55
CA GLU A 35 23.98 7.69 3.95
C GLU A 35 22.74 8.35 4.54
N VAL A 36 21.73 7.55 4.85
CA VAL A 36 20.49 8.01 5.47
C VAL A 36 20.87 8.60 6.83
N MET A 37 21.06 9.92 6.88
CA MET A 37 21.30 10.65 8.11
C MET A 37 20.00 10.61 8.92
N VAL A 38 19.93 9.66 9.86
CA VAL A 38 18.77 9.52 10.74
C VAL A 38 18.83 10.65 11.78
N ASP A 39 17.96 11.65 11.62
CA ASP A 39 17.77 12.71 12.61
C ASP A 39 17.02 12.14 13.83
N GLU A 40 17.78 11.70 14.84
CA GLU A 40 17.23 11.14 16.08
C GLU A 40 16.23 12.09 16.76
N ILE A 41 16.47 13.41 16.72
CA ILE A 41 15.61 14.39 17.41
C ILE A 41 14.24 14.44 16.73
N ARG A 42 14.20 14.49 15.40
CA ARG A 42 12.93 14.39 14.66
C ARG A 42 12.27 13.04 14.87
N GLN A 43 13.03 11.95 14.88
CA GLN A 43 12.50 10.61 15.15
C GLN A 43 11.85 10.50 16.54
N TYR A 44 12.40 11.16 17.55
CA TYR A 44 11.79 11.23 18.89
C TYR A 44 10.54 12.13 18.94
N GLN A 45 10.49 13.20 18.14
CA GLN A 45 9.30 14.07 18.05
C GLN A 45 8.17 13.42 17.24
N ASP A 46 8.52 12.67 16.20
CA ASP A 46 7.60 11.87 15.38
C ASP A 46 7.12 10.61 16.09
N PHE A 47 7.62 10.33 17.30
CA PHE A 47 7.12 9.21 18.08
C PHE A 47 5.63 9.41 18.35
N ARG A 48 4.87 8.39 17.95
CA ARG A 48 3.41 8.33 17.92
C ARG A 48 2.82 8.90 19.22
N PHE A 49 2.02 9.97 19.12
CA PHE A 49 1.27 10.50 20.24
C PHE A 49 0.41 9.38 20.86
N VAL A 50 0.70 9.02 22.11
CA VAL A 50 -0.10 8.08 22.89
C VAL A 50 -1.08 8.89 23.72
N SER A 51 -2.37 8.57 23.64
CA SER A 51 -3.36 9.25 24.48
C SER A 51 -3.03 9.09 25.96
N LEU A 52 -3.31 10.11 26.78
CA LEU A 52 -3.00 10.10 28.21
C LEU A 52 -3.58 8.86 28.93
N MET A 53 -4.77 8.43 28.50
CA MET A 53 -5.43 7.24 29.01
C MET A 53 -4.66 5.96 28.66
N GLU A 54 -4.21 5.81 27.41
CA GLU A 54 -3.38 4.68 27.00
C GLU A 54 -2.03 4.68 27.76
N ALA A 55 -1.38 5.83 27.93
CA ALA A 55 -0.15 5.90 28.71
C ALA A 55 -0.37 5.45 30.18
N THR A 56 -1.48 5.87 30.79
CA THR A 56 -1.83 5.48 32.16
C THR A 56 -2.06 3.99 32.28
N TRP A 57 -2.77 3.37 31.33
CA TRP A 57 -2.97 1.92 31.29
C TRP A 57 -1.65 1.14 31.13
N ARG A 58 -0.68 1.66 30.37
CA ARG A 58 0.67 1.06 30.24
C ARG A 58 1.46 1.15 31.53
N ILE A 59 1.45 2.31 32.19
CA ILE A 59 2.18 2.55 33.46
C ILE A 59 1.63 1.66 34.58
N LEU A 60 0.32 1.42 34.61
CA LEU A 60 -0.34 0.60 35.61
C LEU A 60 -0.36 -0.90 35.24
N GLU A 61 0.38 -1.30 34.20
CA GLU A 61 0.50 -2.69 33.71
C GLU A 61 -0.84 -3.40 33.46
N TYR A 62 -1.88 -2.63 33.13
CA TYR A 62 -3.17 -3.19 32.82
C TYR A 62 -3.16 -3.85 31.44
N LYS A 63 -3.85 -5.01 31.34
CA LYS A 63 -4.02 -5.72 30.07
C LYS A 63 -4.91 -4.88 29.14
N MET A 64 -4.30 -4.17 28.19
CA MET A 64 -5.01 -3.24 27.32
C MET A 64 -5.88 -3.91 26.27
N HIS A 65 -5.38 -5.01 25.69
CA HIS A 65 -6.07 -5.72 24.61
C HIS A 65 -5.77 -7.20 24.72
N ASP A 66 -6.80 -8.03 24.73
CA ASP A 66 -6.65 -9.48 24.55
C ASP A 66 -6.82 -9.80 23.06
N ARG A 67 -5.78 -9.51 22.28
CA ARG A 67 -5.77 -9.87 20.85
C ARG A 67 -5.24 -11.27 20.71
N SER A 68 -6.14 -12.22 20.49
CA SER A 68 -5.81 -13.61 20.21
C SER A 68 -5.36 -13.84 18.76
N HIS A 69 -5.72 -12.95 17.83
CA HIS A 69 -5.47 -13.13 16.39
C HIS A 69 -5.00 -11.83 15.72
N SER A 70 -4.24 -11.97 14.64
CA SER A 70 -3.81 -10.85 13.79
C SER A 70 -5.01 -10.19 13.11
N VAL A 71 -5.11 -8.87 13.18
CA VAL A 71 -6.14 -8.09 12.49
C VAL A 71 -5.52 -7.47 11.24
N LEU A 72 -5.98 -7.90 10.07
CA LEU A 72 -5.60 -7.31 8.79
C LEU A 72 -6.67 -6.31 8.37
N VAL A 73 -6.25 -5.08 8.06
CA VAL A 73 -7.15 -4.07 7.48
C VAL A 73 -7.43 -4.46 6.04
N LEU A 74 -8.71 -4.64 5.72
CA LEU A 74 -9.15 -4.92 4.37
C LEU A 74 -9.17 -3.62 3.55
N PRO A 75 -8.40 -3.48 2.46
CA PRO A 75 -8.46 -2.30 1.62
C PRO A 75 -9.77 -2.30 0.82
N VAL A 76 -10.77 -1.57 1.33
CA VAL A 76 -12.06 -1.39 0.66
C VAL A 76 -12.04 -0.03 -0.04
N TYR A 77 -12.20 -0.04 -1.36
CA TYR A 77 -12.26 1.15 -2.20
C TYR A 77 -13.29 0.93 -3.30
N LEU A 78 -13.86 2.02 -3.83
CA LEU A 78 -14.68 1.97 -5.03
C LEU A 78 -13.80 1.74 -6.27
N GLN A 79 -14.40 1.22 -7.34
CA GLN A 79 -13.68 0.97 -8.59
C GLN A 79 -13.04 2.27 -9.14
N GLY A 80 -11.71 2.25 -9.30
CA GLY A 80 -10.91 3.41 -9.71
C GLY A 80 -10.64 4.45 -8.61
N GLU A 81 -11.07 4.20 -7.37
CA GLU A 81 -10.80 5.06 -6.20
C GLU A 81 -9.74 4.46 -5.27
N ARG A 82 -8.98 3.50 -5.78
CA ARG A 82 -7.80 3.03 -5.07
C ARG A 82 -6.79 4.17 -5.00
N THR A 83 -6.23 4.37 -3.81
CA THR A 83 -5.17 5.34 -3.59
C THR A 83 -3.84 4.62 -3.68
N LEU A 84 -2.94 5.14 -4.51
CA LEU A 84 -1.58 4.63 -4.62
C LEU A 84 -0.60 5.65 -4.04
N LEU A 85 0.41 5.11 -3.36
CA LEU A 85 1.55 5.86 -2.87
C LEU A 85 2.68 5.68 -3.87
N TYR A 86 3.24 6.79 -4.33
CA TYR A 86 4.42 6.80 -5.19
C TYR A 86 5.32 7.97 -4.81
N GLU A 87 6.60 7.86 -5.16
CA GLU A 87 7.58 8.92 -4.96
C GLU A 87 7.65 9.82 -6.19
N GLU A 88 8.01 11.09 -6.03
CA GLU A 88 8.10 12.05 -7.15
C GLU A 88 9.06 11.59 -8.27
N PHE A 89 10.01 10.72 -7.95
CA PHE A 89 11.02 10.18 -8.87
C PHE A 89 10.84 8.70 -9.20
N ASP A 90 9.69 8.10 -8.86
CA ASP A 90 9.43 6.69 -9.17
C ASP A 90 9.26 6.52 -10.70
N ASP A 91 9.89 5.47 -11.26
CA ASP A 91 9.84 5.22 -12.70
C ASP A 91 8.38 5.03 -13.16
N PHE A 92 8.03 5.63 -14.30
CA PHE A 92 6.68 5.54 -14.86
C PHE A 92 6.21 4.09 -15.06
N ASP A 93 7.10 3.21 -15.50
CA ASP A 93 6.83 1.78 -15.66
C ASP A 93 6.50 1.12 -14.30
N ASN A 94 7.15 1.54 -13.22
CA ASN A 94 6.90 1.04 -11.87
C ASN A 94 5.53 1.51 -11.35
N ILE A 95 5.20 2.78 -11.57
CA ILE A 95 3.88 3.34 -11.21
C ILE A 95 2.77 2.61 -11.99
N GLN A 96 2.98 2.36 -13.28
CA GLN A 96 2.02 1.63 -14.11
C GLN A 96 1.84 0.17 -13.65
N ARG A 97 2.93 -0.54 -13.30
CA ARG A 97 2.82 -1.90 -12.73
C ARG A 97 2.06 -1.93 -11.42
N ARG A 98 2.26 -0.95 -10.53
CA ARG A 98 1.50 -0.83 -9.28
C ARG A 98 0.01 -0.56 -9.53
N LEU A 99 -0.28 0.20 -10.58
CA LEU A 99 -1.64 0.45 -11.05
C LEU A 99 -2.30 -0.84 -11.60
N ASP A 100 -1.55 -1.65 -12.33
CA ASP A 100 -2.04 -2.90 -12.91
C ASP A 100 -2.13 -4.04 -11.87
N SER A 101 -1.32 -3.96 -10.80
CA SER A 101 -1.36 -4.89 -9.68
C SER A 101 -2.69 -4.78 -8.96
N ARG A 102 -3.34 -5.92 -8.68
CA ARG A 102 -4.65 -5.99 -8.02
C ARG A 102 -4.52 -6.10 -6.51
N SER A 103 -5.46 -5.54 -5.75
CA SER A 103 -5.52 -5.87 -4.32
C SER A 103 -6.00 -7.29 -4.10
N LYS A 104 -5.70 -7.81 -2.90
CA LYS A 104 -6.20 -9.13 -2.45
C LYS A 104 -7.72 -9.21 -2.47
N LEU A 105 -8.42 -8.10 -2.19
CA LEU A 105 -9.88 -8.05 -2.22
C LEU A 105 -10.44 -8.11 -3.65
N GLU A 106 -9.83 -7.40 -4.59
CA GLU A 106 -10.23 -7.47 -6.00
C GLU A 106 -10.00 -8.85 -6.60
N ALA A 107 -8.87 -9.46 -6.27
CA ALA A 107 -8.57 -10.82 -6.67
C ALA A 107 -9.56 -11.82 -6.07
N PHE A 108 -9.98 -11.63 -4.81
CA PHE A 108 -11.06 -12.43 -4.22
C PHE A 108 -12.37 -12.28 -5.00
N PHE A 109 -12.79 -11.06 -5.36
CA PHE A 109 -14.00 -10.88 -6.17
C PHE A 109 -13.88 -11.51 -7.55
N LYS A 110 -12.69 -11.45 -8.18
CA LYS A 110 -12.44 -12.12 -9.45
C LYS A 110 -12.53 -13.65 -9.29
N LEU A 111 -11.89 -14.22 -8.27
CA LEU A 111 -11.93 -15.64 -7.96
C LEU A 111 -13.37 -16.13 -7.74
N ASN A 112 -14.18 -15.36 -7.02
CA ASN A 112 -15.60 -15.66 -6.82
C ASN A 112 -16.41 -15.66 -8.12
N ARG A 113 -16.00 -14.90 -9.15
CA ARG A 113 -16.67 -14.94 -10.46
C ARG A 113 -16.32 -16.22 -11.20
N GLU A 114 -15.06 -16.62 -11.17
CA GLU A 114 -14.50 -17.73 -11.97
C GLU A 114 -14.76 -19.11 -11.36
N ASP A 115 -14.63 -19.24 -10.04
CA ASP A 115 -14.73 -20.52 -9.32
C ASP A 115 -15.97 -20.55 -8.42
N GLN A 116 -16.74 -21.64 -8.51
CA GLN A 116 -17.95 -21.85 -7.73
C GLN A 116 -17.66 -22.37 -6.32
N GLU A 117 -16.54 -23.05 -6.10
CA GLU A 117 -16.11 -23.51 -4.76
C GLU A 117 -15.62 -22.32 -3.92
N ALA A 118 -14.92 -21.35 -4.53
CA ALA A 118 -14.51 -20.13 -3.85
C ALA A 118 -15.68 -19.31 -3.29
N ARG A 119 -16.88 -19.40 -3.90
CA ARG A 119 -18.10 -18.70 -3.42
C ARG A 119 -18.63 -19.22 -2.10
N ARG A 120 -18.22 -20.43 -1.70
CA ARG A 120 -18.64 -21.05 -0.44
C ARG A 120 -17.78 -20.60 0.73
N ASN A 121 -16.61 -20.03 0.45
CA ASN A 121 -15.62 -19.67 1.46
C ASN A 121 -15.70 -18.17 1.77
N LEU A 122 -15.57 -17.81 3.04
CA LEU A 122 -15.41 -16.42 3.47
C LEU A 122 -14.04 -15.88 3.04
N TYR A 123 -13.90 -14.57 2.89
CA TYR A 123 -12.61 -13.95 2.56
C TYR A 123 -11.47 -14.39 3.50
N ALA A 124 -11.78 -14.60 4.78
CA ALA A 124 -10.82 -15.05 5.79
C ALA A 124 -10.36 -16.51 5.60
N GLU A 125 -11.17 -17.35 4.96
CA GLU A 125 -10.93 -18.79 4.76
C GLU A 125 -10.25 -19.07 3.40
N ILE A 126 -10.29 -18.11 2.48
CA ILE A 126 -9.66 -18.24 1.16
C ILE A 126 -8.17 -18.59 1.22
N PRO A 127 -7.35 -18.00 2.11
CA PRO A 127 -5.94 -18.37 2.23
C PRO A 127 -5.71 -19.83 2.64
N GLU A 128 -6.70 -20.53 3.19
CA GLU A 128 -6.60 -21.96 3.53
C GLU A 128 -6.70 -22.86 2.28
N HIS A 129 -7.34 -22.35 1.23
CA HIS A 129 -7.65 -23.11 0.01
C HIS A 129 -6.92 -22.59 -1.24
N TYR A 130 -6.57 -21.31 -1.28
CA TYR A 130 -5.98 -20.63 -2.42
C TYR A 130 -4.71 -19.89 -2.02
N THR A 131 -3.71 -19.92 -2.89
CA THR A 131 -2.44 -19.22 -2.70
C THR A 131 -2.35 -18.02 -3.63
N TRP A 132 -1.64 -16.98 -3.18
CA TRP A 132 -1.36 -15.81 -3.98
C TRP A 132 -0.15 -16.07 -4.89
N ASP A 133 -0.33 -16.09 -6.20
CA ASP A 133 0.79 -16.17 -7.13
C ASP A 133 1.40 -14.77 -7.31
N ASN A 134 2.58 -14.57 -6.72
CA ASN A 134 3.27 -13.28 -6.71
C ASN A 134 3.84 -12.88 -8.08
N LYS A 135 3.71 -13.73 -9.11
CA LYS A 135 4.14 -13.44 -10.49
C LYS A 135 3.41 -12.26 -11.14
N TYR A 136 2.30 -11.82 -10.58
CA TYR A 136 1.53 -10.65 -11.03
C TYR A 136 1.64 -9.45 -10.08
N ALA A 137 2.54 -9.51 -9.09
CA ALA A 137 2.69 -8.51 -8.03
C ALA A 137 4.01 -7.72 -8.10
N GLU A 138 4.78 -7.86 -9.19
CA GLU A 138 6.02 -7.10 -9.47
C GLU A 138 5.84 -6.10 -10.62
#